data_AF-A0A955E0D3-F1
#
_entry.id   AF-A0A955E0D3-F1
#
_cell.length_a   1.000
_cell.length_b   1.000
_cell.length_c   1.000
_cell.angle_alpha   90.00
_cell.angle_beta   90.00
_cell.angle_gamma   90.00
#
_symmetry.space_group_name_H-M   'P 1'
#
loop_
_entity.id
_entity.type
_entity.pdbx_description
1 polymer ?
#
loop_
_entity_poly.entity_id
_entity_poly.type
_entity_poly.pdbx_seq_one_letter_code
_entity_poly.pdbx_strand_id
1 'polypeptide(L)'
;MLVSVISIFLIIAGLVVGLGAVTVIDLHGFCARKSSYWTVATIATHKITKPLIWLGILLLSLGLTFFYSSSIFLPRVAKMQLFLIAALVLNGVYLSFVISPALLIKEKQGKASELLSSSMQSRIAASMLVSFFGWWALVLSIAYIFSRLWQN
;
A
#
# COMPACT_ATOMS: atom_id res chain seq x y z
N MET A 1 16.66 -20.91 12.20
CA MET A 1 17.06 -20.82 10.78
C MET A 1 15.84 -20.82 9.85
N LEU A 2 14.99 -21.87 9.83
CA LEU A 2 13.82 -21.93 8.94
C LEU A 2 12.81 -20.79 9.17
N VAL A 3 12.47 -20.50 10.43
CA VAL A 3 11.56 -19.39 10.80
C VAL A 3 12.09 -18.04 10.29
N SER A 4 13.40 -17.82 10.36
CA SER A 4 14.06 -16.60 9.88
C SER A 4 13.97 -16.47 8.36
N VAL A 5 14.22 -17.55 7.61
CA VAL A 5 14.08 -17.55 6.14
C VAL A 5 12.65 -17.26 5.71
N ILE A 6 11.67 -17.92 6.35
CA ILE A 6 10.24 -17.70 6.07
C ILE A 6 9.86 -16.25 6.38
N SER A 7 10.31 -15.68 7.50
CA SER A 7 10.01 -14.28 7.85
C SER A 7 10.54 -13.29 6.80
N ILE A 8 11.78 -13.46 6.36
CA ILE A 8 12.41 -12.58 5.36
C ILE A 8 11.69 -12.73 4.01
N PHE A 9 11.38 -13.96 3.61
CA PHE A 9 10.61 -14.23 2.39
C PHE A 9 9.26 -13.52 2.43
N LEU A 10 8.50 -13.66 3.51
CA LEU A 10 7.19 -13.01 3.67
C LEU A 10 7.28 -11.48 3.65
N ILE A 11 8.31 -10.90 4.28
CA ILE A 11 8.57 -9.45 4.25
C ILE A 11 8.81 -9.00 2.80
N ILE A 12 9.72 -9.65 2.09
CA ILE A 12 10.07 -9.28 0.71
C ILE A 12 8.88 -9.47 -0.22
N ALA A 13 8.19 -10.61 -0.13
CA ALA A 13 7.00 -10.89 -0.93
C ALA A 13 5.90 -9.85 -0.67
N GLY A 14 5.66 -9.51 0.60
CA GLY A 14 4.70 -8.48 0.99
C GLY A 14 5.03 -7.11 0.43
N LEU A 15 6.33 -6.71 0.47
CA LEU A 15 6.80 -5.48 -0.16
C LEU A 15 6.61 -5.51 -1.67
N VAL A 16 7.08 -6.55 -2.37
CA VAL A 16 6.99 -6.63 -3.84
C VAL A 16 5.54 -6.59 -4.32
N VAL A 17 4.66 -7.39 -3.70
CA VAL A 17 3.25 -7.45 -4.08
C VAL A 17 2.52 -6.15 -3.72
N GLY A 18 2.70 -5.66 -2.49
CA GLY A 18 1.99 -4.50 -1.97
C GLY A 18 2.48 -3.17 -2.55
N LEU A 19 3.76 -2.85 -2.41
CA LEU A 19 4.36 -1.64 -2.95
C LEU A 19 4.29 -1.61 -4.48
N GLY A 20 4.48 -2.75 -5.15
CA GLY A 20 4.33 -2.86 -6.59
C GLY A 20 2.92 -2.45 -7.04
N ALA A 21 1.88 -3.00 -6.40
CA ALA A 21 0.50 -2.65 -6.67
C ALA A 21 0.18 -1.17 -6.37
N VAL A 22 0.70 -0.62 -5.26
CA VAL A 22 0.57 0.81 -4.92
C VAL A 22 1.23 1.71 -5.97
N THR A 23 2.45 1.38 -6.40
CA THR A 23 3.19 2.17 -7.38
C THR A 23 2.42 2.25 -8.71
N VAL A 24 1.86 1.12 -9.16
CA VAL A 24 1.07 1.07 -10.39
C VAL A 24 -0.20 1.92 -10.26
N ILE A 25 -0.95 1.81 -9.15
CA ILE A 25 -2.21 2.55 -9.01
C ILE A 25 -2.00 4.04 -8.77
N ASP A 26 -0.95 4.44 -8.05
CA ASP A 26 -0.63 5.84 -7.80
C ASP A 26 -0.24 6.55 -9.10
N LEU A 27 0.55 5.88 -9.95
CA LEU A 27 0.89 6.42 -11.28
C LEU A 27 -0.35 6.61 -12.15
N HIS A 28 -1.23 5.60 -12.20
CA HIS A 28 -2.49 5.67 -12.95
C HIS A 28 -3.37 6.81 -12.44
N GLY A 29 -3.55 6.90 -11.12
CA GLY A 29 -4.40 7.90 -10.52
C GLY A 29 -3.83 9.32 -10.61
N PHE A 30 -2.51 9.48 -10.60
CA PHE A 30 -1.87 10.77 -10.91
C PHE A 30 -2.23 11.25 -12.32
N CYS A 31 -2.15 10.36 -13.31
CA CYS A 31 -2.52 10.64 -14.71
C CYS A 31 -4.02 10.87 -14.90
N ALA A 32 -4.86 10.12 -14.17
CA ALA A 32 -6.33 10.22 -14.24
C ALA A 32 -6.86 11.61 -13.94
N ARG A 33 -6.19 12.40 -13.09
CA ARG A 33 -6.62 13.76 -12.73
C ARG A 33 -6.81 14.68 -13.94
N LYS A 34 -6.06 14.45 -15.01
CA LYS A 34 -6.06 15.29 -16.22
C LYS A 34 -6.62 14.61 -17.45
N SER A 35 -7.06 13.35 -17.35
CA SER A 35 -7.45 12.58 -18.53
C SER A 35 -8.56 11.57 -18.24
N SER A 36 -9.57 11.62 -19.11
CA SER A 36 -10.69 10.69 -19.15
C SER A 36 -10.24 9.25 -19.39
N TYR A 37 -9.33 9.03 -20.34
CA TYR A 37 -8.75 7.71 -20.64
C TYR A 37 -8.09 7.11 -19.40
N TRP A 38 -7.23 7.90 -18.74
CA TRP A 38 -6.54 7.45 -17.53
C TRP A 38 -7.48 7.24 -16.35
N THR A 39 -8.62 7.94 -16.29
CA THR A 39 -9.66 7.71 -15.28
C THR A 39 -10.26 6.32 -15.42
N VAL A 40 -10.65 5.92 -16.64
CA VAL A 40 -11.18 4.57 -16.91
C VAL A 40 -10.12 3.51 -16.61
N ALA A 41 -8.89 3.72 -17.08
CA ALA A 41 -7.77 2.81 -16.81
C ALA A 41 -7.53 2.65 -15.30
N THR A 42 -7.58 3.75 -14.53
CA THR A 42 -7.42 3.71 -13.07
C THR A 42 -8.52 2.90 -12.39
N ILE A 43 -9.78 3.07 -12.80
CA ILE A 43 -10.92 2.31 -12.24
C ILE A 43 -10.74 0.81 -12.48
N ALA A 44 -10.31 0.42 -13.70
CA ALA A 44 -10.04 -0.97 -14.03
C ALA A 44 -8.85 -1.52 -13.24
N THR A 45 -7.72 -0.81 -13.23
CA THR A 45 -6.50 -1.19 -12.51
C THR A 45 -6.76 -1.34 -11.01
N HIS A 46 -7.55 -0.44 -10.41
CA HIS A 46 -7.90 -0.47 -8.99
C HIS A 46 -8.58 -1.79 -8.56
N LYS A 47 -9.38 -2.42 -9.43
CA LYS A 47 -10.06 -3.70 -9.10
C LYS A 47 -9.08 -4.83 -8.84
N ILE A 48 -7.91 -4.79 -9.50
CA ILE A 48 -6.85 -5.79 -9.38
C ILE A 48 -5.81 -5.38 -8.34
N THR A 49 -5.40 -4.10 -8.32
CA THR A 49 -4.37 -3.65 -7.39
C THR A 49 -4.86 -3.63 -5.94
N LYS A 50 -6.14 -3.32 -5.67
CA LYS A 50 -6.70 -3.33 -4.31
C LYS A 50 -6.49 -4.67 -3.57
N PRO A 51 -6.90 -5.84 -4.09
CA PRO A 51 -6.65 -7.11 -3.40
C PRO A 51 -5.14 -7.43 -3.27
N LEU A 52 -4.32 -7.03 -4.25
CA LEU A 52 -2.87 -7.20 -4.15
C LEU A 52 -2.24 -6.34 -3.04
N ILE A 53 -2.70 -5.09 -2.86
CA ILE A 53 -2.26 -4.23 -1.75
C ILE A 53 -2.59 -4.88 -0.40
N TRP A 54 -3.81 -5.41 -0.26
CA TRP A 54 -4.23 -6.12 0.97
C TRP A 54 -3.40 -7.38 1.21
N LEU A 55 -3.15 -8.18 0.16
CA LEU A 55 -2.28 -9.35 0.24
C LEU A 55 -0.85 -8.95 0.65
N GLY A 56 -0.31 -7.88 0.06
CA GLY A 56 1.01 -7.35 0.39
C GLY A 56 1.12 -6.93 1.85
N ILE A 57 0.14 -6.18 2.37
CA ILE A 57 0.10 -5.79 3.80
C ILE A 57 0.01 -7.03 4.69
N LEU A 58 -0.81 -8.02 4.34
CA LEU A 58 -0.96 -9.24 5.12
C LEU A 58 0.36 -10.01 5.21
N LEU A 59 1.00 -10.27 4.06
CA LEU A 59 2.29 -10.96 3.99
C LEU A 59 3.37 -10.21 4.77
N LEU A 60 3.44 -8.89 4.59
CA LEU A 60 4.41 -8.04 5.29
C LEU A 60 4.19 -8.08 6.80
N SER A 61 2.94 -7.99 7.26
CA SER A 61 2.60 -7.99 8.69
C SER A 61 2.93 -9.32 9.34
N LEU A 62 2.62 -10.45 8.67
CA LEU A 62 2.99 -11.79 9.14
C LEU A 62 4.51 -11.98 9.18
N GLY A 63 5.20 -11.55 8.12
CA GLY A 63 6.66 -11.61 8.04
C GLY A 63 7.33 -10.83 9.17
N LEU A 64 6.89 -9.59 9.43
CA LEU A 64 7.39 -8.78 10.53
C LEU A 64 7.06 -9.38 11.90
N THR A 65 5.88 -9.96 12.07
CA THR A 65 5.48 -10.63 13.31
C THR A 65 6.42 -11.80 13.63
N PHE A 66 6.72 -12.66 12.64
CA PHE A 66 7.68 -13.76 12.80
C PHE A 66 9.12 -13.29 12.97
N PHE A 67 9.49 -12.20 12.30
CA PHE A 67 10.81 -11.61 12.43
C PHE A 67 11.05 -11.10 13.85
N TYR A 68 10.09 -10.37 14.44
CA TYR A 68 10.21 -9.85 15.81
C TYR A 68 9.94 -10.89 16.89
N SER A 69 9.13 -11.93 16.64
CA SER A 69 8.93 -13.00 17.63
C SER A 69 10.20 -13.84 17.85
N SER A 70 11.07 -13.90 16.84
CA SER A 70 12.33 -14.64 16.88
C SER A 70 13.56 -13.77 17.20
N SER A 71 13.40 -12.45 17.31
CA SER A 71 14.50 -11.49 17.48
C SER A 71 14.34 -10.63 18.74
N ILE A 72 15.41 -10.48 19.53
CA ILE A 72 15.45 -9.62 20.73
C ILE A 72 15.55 -8.12 20.35
N PHE A 73 15.64 -7.79 19.05
CA PHE A 73 16.10 -6.49 18.57
C PHE A 73 15.01 -5.43 18.33
N LEU A 74 15.33 -4.21 18.79
CA LEU A 74 14.78 -2.89 18.41
C LEU A 74 13.25 -2.69 18.57
N PRO A 75 12.73 -2.70 19.81
CA PRO A 75 11.32 -2.41 20.09
C PRO A 75 10.85 -1.05 19.55
N ARG A 76 11.77 -0.09 19.35
CA ARG A 76 11.43 1.23 18.77
C ARG A 76 11.07 1.14 17.28
N VAL A 77 11.82 0.36 16.50
CA VAL A 77 11.57 0.23 15.05
C VAL A 77 10.32 -0.61 14.80
N ALA A 78 10.11 -1.67 15.60
CA ALA A 78 8.89 -2.47 15.57
C ALA A 78 7.63 -1.60 15.79
N LYS A 79 7.64 -0.72 16.81
CA LYS A 79 6.53 0.21 17.08
C LYS A 79 6.28 1.18 15.91
N MET A 80 7.33 1.70 15.30
CA MET A 80 7.21 2.57 14.13
C MET A 80 6.60 1.83 12.93
N GLN A 81 7.06 0.61 12.64
CA GLN A 81 6.52 -0.21 11.55
C GLN A 81 5.05 -0.58 11.79
N LEU A 82 4.68 -0.92 13.03
CA LEU A 82 3.29 -1.16 13.41
C LEU A 82 2.42 0.09 13.16
N PHE A 83 2.90 1.27 13.56
CA PHE A 83 2.21 2.53 13.29
C PHE A 83 2.04 2.79 11.79
N LEU A 84 3.08 2.59 10.99
CA LEU A 84 3.03 2.75 9.53
C LEU A 84 2.03 1.78 8.89
N ILE A 85 2.05 0.51 9.29
CA ILE A 85 1.11 -0.50 8.80
C ILE A 85 -0.32 -0.12 9.18
N ALA A 86 -0.56 0.29 10.43
CA ALA A 86 -1.88 0.74 10.86
C ALA A 86 -2.37 1.95 10.04
N ALA A 87 -1.51 2.94 9.78
CA ALA A 87 -1.84 4.08 8.94
C ALA A 87 -2.18 3.66 7.50
N LEU A 88 -1.42 2.74 6.91
CA LEU A 88 -1.68 2.19 5.57
C LEU A 88 -2.99 1.39 5.52
N VAL A 89 -3.28 0.59 6.55
CA VAL A 89 -4.55 -0.16 6.66
C VAL A 89 -5.72 0.81 6.75
N LEU A 90 -5.65 1.82 7.61
CA LEU A 90 -6.70 2.83 7.72
C LEU A 90 -6.92 3.59 6.41
N ASN A 91 -5.83 3.95 5.72
CA ASN A 91 -5.90 4.56 4.40
C ASN A 91 -6.54 3.63 3.35
N GLY A 92 -6.17 2.35 3.37
CA GLY A 92 -6.75 1.31 2.52
C GLY A 92 -8.23 1.08 2.78
N VAL A 93 -8.67 1.07 4.05
CA VAL A 93 -10.09 1.02 4.44
C VAL A 93 -10.83 2.24 3.90
N TYR A 94 -10.30 3.44 4.11
CA TYR A 94 -10.89 4.68 3.60
C TYR A 94 -11.09 4.63 2.07
N LEU A 95 -10.05 4.27 1.31
CA LEU A 95 -10.16 4.10 -0.14
C LEU A 95 -11.18 3.03 -0.52
N SER A 96 -11.21 1.93 0.23
CA SER A 96 -12.05 0.77 -0.07
C SER A 96 -13.53 1.00 0.15
N PHE A 97 -13.90 1.76 1.17
CA PHE A 97 -15.29 1.93 1.60
C PHE A 97 -15.84 3.33 1.34
N VAL A 98 -15.00 4.33 1.08
CA VAL A 98 -15.46 5.69 0.78
C VAL A 98 -15.26 6.02 -0.70
N ILE A 99 -14.04 5.84 -1.22
CA ILE A 99 -13.71 6.24 -2.60
C ILE A 99 -14.19 5.19 -3.61
N SER A 100 -13.88 3.92 -3.40
CA SER A 100 -14.18 2.85 -4.35
C SER A 100 -15.68 2.73 -4.68
N PRO A 101 -16.62 2.81 -3.71
CA PRO A 101 -18.04 2.76 -4.04
C PRO A 101 -18.50 3.92 -4.92
N ALA A 102 -17.99 5.14 -4.67
CA ALA A 102 -18.32 6.31 -5.47
C ALA A 102 -17.86 6.16 -6.93
N LEU A 103 -16.67 5.58 -7.15
CA LEU A 103 -16.16 5.27 -8.50
C LEU A 103 -17.00 4.21 -9.21
N LEU A 104 -17.39 3.14 -8.50
CA LEU A 104 -18.21 2.06 -9.06
C LEU A 104 -19.62 2.53 -9.43
N ILE A 105 -20.22 3.44 -8.66
CA ILE A 105 -21.52 4.04 -8.99
C ILE A 105 -21.42 4.84 -10.30
N LYS A 106 -20.37 5.65 -10.46
CA LYS A 106 -20.12 6.38 -11.72
C LYS A 106 -19.92 5.43 -12.89
N GLU A 107 -19.17 4.35 -12.70
CA GLU A 107 -18.97 3.32 -13.73
C GLU A 107 -20.30 2.69 -14.16
N LYS A 108 -21.15 2.29 -13.21
CA LYS A 108 -22.49 1.73 -13.49
C LYS A 108 -23.43 2.71 -14.19
N GLN A 109 -23.24 4.01 -14.00
CA GLN A 109 -24.01 5.06 -14.68
C GLN A 109 -23.48 5.39 -16.09
N GLY A 110 -22.45 4.70 -16.57
CA GLY A 110 -21.81 5.02 -17.86
C GLY A 110 -20.96 6.30 -17.83
N LYS A 111 -20.70 6.86 -16.64
CA LYS A 111 -19.97 8.12 -16.42
C LYS A 111 -18.52 7.92 -16.01
N ALA A 112 -17.95 6.76 -16.35
CA ALA A 112 -16.56 6.42 -16.02
C ALA A 112 -15.53 7.33 -16.70
N SER A 113 -15.87 7.90 -17.86
CA SER A 113 -15.04 8.81 -18.64
C SER A 113 -15.08 10.25 -18.11
N GLU A 114 -16.04 10.60 -17.26
CA GLU A 114 -16.10 11.94 -16.67
C GLU A 114 -15.00 12.09 -15.61
N LEU A 115 -14.30 13.22 -15.66
CA LEU A 115 -13.35 13.56 -14.62
C LEU A 115 -14.05 13.64 -13.25
N LEU A 116 -13.32 13.23 -12.22
CA LEU A 116 -13.80 13.34 -10.84
C LEU A 116 -13.88 14.80 -10.42
N SER A 117 -14.80 15.12 -9.52
CA SER A 117 -14.87 16.45 -8.93
C SER A 117 -13.55 16.81 -8.25
N SER A 118 -13.19 18.10 -8.25
CA SER A 118 -11.94 18.57 -7.65
C SER A 118 -11.79 18.12 -6.18
N SER A 119 -12.88 18.15 -5.41
CA SER A 119 -12.88 17.67 -4.02
C SER A 119 -12.53 16.18 -3.88
N MET A 120 -13.04 15.33 -4.79
CA MET A 120 -12.73 13.91 -4.79
C MET A 120 -11.30 13.64 -5.25
N GLN A 121 -10.82 14.37 -6.26
CA GLN A 121 -9.43 14.29 -6.71
C GLN A 121 -8.45 14.65 -5.59
N SER A 122 -8.71 15.71 -4.82
CA SER A 122 -7.84 16.10 -3.70
C SER A 122 -7.81 15.04 -2.60
N ARG A 123 -8.95 14.42 -2.29
CA ARG A 123 -9.02 13.32 -1.31
C ARG A 123 -8.24 12.09 -1.77
N ILE A 124 -8.34 11.74 -3.05
CA ILE A 124 -7.58 10.63 -3.66
C ILE A 124 -6.09 10.96 -3.65
N ALA A 125 -5.70 12.17 -4.07
CA ALA A 125 -4.30 12.58 -4.08
C ALA A 125 -3.67 12.58 -2.68
N ALA A 126 -4.38 13.06 -1.66
CA ALA A 126 -3.92 12.99 -0.28
C ALA A 126 -3.71 11.54 0.17
N SER A 127 -4.66 10.65 -0.17
CA SER A 127 -4.56 9.23 0.15
C SER A 127 -3.42 8.53 -0.60
N MET A 128 -3.13 8.90 -1.85
CA MET A 128 -1.96 8.44 -2.61
C MET A 128 -0.66 8.85 -1.94
N LEU A 129 -0.54 10.11 -1.50
CA LEU A 129 0.66 10.57 -0.79
C LEU A 129 0.88 9.78 0.51
N VAL A 130 -0.17 9.55 1.29
CA VAL A 130 -0.10 8.73 2.51
C VAL A 130 0.37 7.31 2.19
N SER A 131 -0.18 6.68 1.15
CA SER A 131 0.25 5.36 0.69
C SER A 131 1.72 5.37 0.25
N PHE A 132 2.09 6.26 -0.65
CA PHE A 132 3.43 6.36 -1.20
C PHE A 132 4.49 6.51 -0.10
N PHE A 133 4.34 7.51 0.76
CA PHE A 133 5.29 7.74 1.85
C PHE A 133 5.25 6.62 2.90
N GLY A 134 4.07 6.06 3.22
CA GLY A 134 3.95 4.97 4.18
C GLY A 134 4.67 3.70 3.73
N TRP A 135 4.50 3.30 2.47
CA TRP A 135 5.18 2.12 1.92
C TRP A 135 6.69 2.32 1.80
N TRP A 136 7.14 3.48 1.30
CA TRP A 136 8.57 3.76 1.20
C TRP A 136 9.23 3.90 2.59
N ALA A 137 8.54 4.46 3.57
CA ALA A 137 9.01 4.47 4.96
C ALA A 137 9.16 3.04 5.52
N LEU A 138 8.23 2.13 5.20
CA LEU A 138 8.37 0.71 5.55
C LEU A 138 9.61 0.09 4.90
N VAL A 139 9.83 0.30 3.60
CA VAL A 139 11.04 -0.17 2.90
C VAL A 139 12.32 0.33 3.58
N LEU A 140 12.41 1.64 3.84
CA LEU A 140 13.58 2.24 4.49
C LEU A 140 13.80 1.68 5.90
N SER A 141 12.72 1.48 6.67
CA SER A 141 12.82 0.91 8.01
C SER A 141 13.31 -0.54 8.00
N ILE A 142 12.89 -1.35 7.01
CA ILE A 142 13.29 -2.74 6.86
C ILE A 142 14.74 -2.82 6.39
N ALA A 143 15.12 -2.00 5.41
CA ALA A 143 16.50 -1.88 4.95
C ALA A 143 17.44 -1.47 6.10
N TYR A 144 17.01 -0.53 6.94
CA TYR A 144 17.75 -0.13 8.14
C TYR A 144 17.98 -1.32 9.09
N ILE A 145 16.94 -2.10 9.40
CA ILE A 145 17.08 -3.29 10.27
C ILE A 145 18.05 -4.29 9.66
N PHE A 146 17.90 -4.63 8.38
CA PHE A 146 18.78 -5.60 7.73
C PHE A 146 20.23 -5.11 7.67
N SER A 147 20.46 -3.82 7.46
CA SER A 147 21.81 -3.24 7.51
C SER A 147 22.45 -3.36 8.90
N ARG A 148 21.65 -3.23 9.97
CA ARG A 148 22.11 -3.40 11.35
C ARG A 148 22.36 -4.86 11.72
N LEU A 149 21.57 -5.78 11.18
CA LEU A 149 21.79 -7.22 11.39
C LEU A 149 23.06 -7.71 10.71
N TRP A 150 23.44 -7.15 9.55
CA TRP A 150 24.65 -7.54 8.83
C TRP A 150 25.96 -7.10 9.51
N GLN A 151 25.90 -6.06 10.36
CA GLN A 151 27.07 -5.50 11.03
C GLN A 151 27.44 -6.20 12.35
N ASN A 152 26.57 -7.06 12.87
CA ASN A 152 26.76 -7.83 14.11
C ASN A 152 26.99 -9.30 13.80
#